data_AF-A0A936JRM5-F1
#
_entry.id   AF-A0A936JRM5-F1
#
_cell.length_a   1.000
_cell.length_b   1.000
_cell.length_c   1.000
_cell.angle_alpha   90.00
_cell.angle_beta   90.00
_cell.angle_gamma   90.00
#
_symmetry.space_group_name_H-M   'P 1'
#
loop_
_entity.id
_entity.type
_entity.pdbx_description
1 polymer ?
#
loop_
_entity_poly.entity_id
_entity_poly.type
_entity_poly.pdbx_seq_one_letter_code
_entity_poly.pdbx_strand_id
1 'polypeptide(L)'
;MTAQSPYRTADPLGAVVSEHSVARVQQSIRVVLGLFCLVVAIDCVWLGIWTRFGDVNVTGAIVSGVIALVFFWLSWDAFSQYAQARRQRVTCHEHGVRIRDKHRDHDVRFDDVTSVGGMLWEPTGEKAPAGTVLWIDDAEGARTVLPSPLSNPHEFGEYVRRMTFDKRRLAAQARIANGDETRFGACALGALVLTVNGEVFSRGEIEKVNLSSRWLAIKPRSHAQRMVPTEQIPDLDVMLALLET
;
A
#
# COMPACT_ATOMS: atom_id res chain seq x y z
N MET A 1 42.34 -13.99 10.56
CA MET A 1 41.20 -14.51 11.38
C MET A 1 40.56 -13.32 12.06
N THR A 2 39.51 -12.77 11.47
CA THR A 2 38.75 -11.63 12.01
C THR A 2 37.81 -12.15 13.09
N ALA A 3 37.96 -11.63 14.31
CA ALA A 3 37.12 -11.98 15.45
C ALA A 3 35.65 -11.65 15.13
N GLN A 4 34.81 -12.67 15.06
CA GLN A 4 33.35 -12.51 15.08
C GLN A 4 32.97 -12.03 16.48
N SER A 5 32.46 -10.79 16.57
CA SER A 5 31.90 -10.26 17.81
C SER A 5 30.75 -11.15 18.28
N PRO A 6 30.80 -11.72 19.51
CA PRO A 6 29.85 -12.74 19.97
C PRO A 6 28.50 -12.20 20.46
N TYR A 7 28.25 -10.89 20.36
CA TYR A 7 26.97 -10.28 20.72
C TYR A 7 26.41 -9.49 19.55
N ARG A 8 25.84 -10.20 18.57
CA ARG A 8 24.74 -9.63 17.80
C ARG A 8 23.56 -9.61 18.78
N THR A 9 23.26 -8.44 19.35
CA THR A 9 22.02 -8.22 20.08
C THR A 9 20.88 -8.82 19.26
N ALA A 10 20.13 -9.76 19.84
CA ALA A 10 19.01 -10.38 19.16
C ALA A 10 18.08 -9.28 18.65
N ASP A 11 17.70 -9.36 17.37
CA ASP A 11 16.82 -8.37 16.76
C ASP A 11 15.50 -8.33 17.56
N PRO A 12 15.02 -7.16 18.04
CA PRO A 12 13.80 -7.06 18.82
C PRO A 12 12.54 -7.55 18.10
N LEU A 13 12.63 -7.76 16.77
CA LEU A 13 11.58 -8.33 15.94
C LEU A 13 11.71 -9.85 15.73
N GLY A 14 12.79 -10.49 16.19
CA GLY A 14 13.05 -11.92 15.98
C GLY A 14 13.75 -12.23 14.66
N ALA A 15 13.76 -13.52 14.30
CA ALA A 15 14.41 -13.97 13.07
C ALA A 15 13.73 -13.43 11.81
N VAL A 16 14.48 -13.28 10.72
CA VAL A 16 13.93 -12.88 9.42
C VAL A 16 13.17 -14.06 8.81
N VAL A 17 11.89 -13.84 8.53
CA VAL A 17 10.99 -14.83 7.91
C VAL A 17 11.00 -14.67 6.39
N SER A 18 10.93 -13.42 5.90
CA SER A 18 10.93 -13.12 4.46
C SER A 18 11.46 -11.71 4.18
N GLU A 19 11.98 -11.48 2.97
CA GLU A 19 12.40 -10.16 2.50
C GLU A 19 11.68 -9.83 1.19
N HIS A 20 11.00 -8.68 1.16
CA HIS A 20 10.26 -8.20 0.01
C HIS A 20 10.95 -6.94 -0.54
N SER A 21 11.54 -7.08 -1.75
CA SER A 21 12.09 -5.95 -2.51
C SER A 21 11.02 -5.35 -3.41
N VAL A 22 11.16 -4.06 -3.75
CA VAL A 22 10.28 -3.41 -4.71
C VAL A 22 10.33 -4.10 -6.09
N ALA A 23 9.18 -4.32 -6.73
CA ALA A 23 9.03 -5.17 -7.91
C ALA A 23 9.91 -4.73 -9.10
N ARG A 24 10.80 -5.63 -9.54
CA ARG A 24 11.81 -5.36 -10.60
C ARG A 24 11.20 -4.99 -11.95
N VAL A 25 10.01 -5.50 -12.27
CA VAL A 25 9.38 -5.30 -13.59
C VAL A 25 8.95 -3.84 -13.81
N GLN A 26 8.29 -3.21 -12.84
CA GLN A 26 7.94 -1.79 -12.93
C GLN A 26 9.18 -0.89 -12.84
N GLN A 27 10.20 -1.30 -12.09
CA GLN A 27 11.49 -0.61 -12.07
C GLN A 27 12.17 -0.62 -13.45
N SER A 28 12.12 -1.73 -14.20
CA SER A 28 12.63 -1.80 -15.57
C SER A 28 11.87 -0.87 -16.53
N ILE A 29 10.53 -0.80 -16.42
CA ILE A 29 9.72 0.11 -17.25
C ILE A 29 10.11 1.57 -17.00
N ARG A 30 10.32 1.98 -15.74
CA ARG A 30 10.75 3.34 -15.40
C ARG A 30 12.12 3.68 -15.98
N VAL A 31 13.05 2.73 -15.96
CA VAL A 31 14.38 2.90 -16.57
C VAL A 31 14.27 3.06 -18.08
N VAL A 32 13.44 2.24 -18.75
CA VAL A 32 13.21 2.34 -20.20
C VAL A 32 12.57 3.69 -20.57
N LEU A 33 11.55 4.12 -19.82
CA LEU A 33 10.91 5.42 -20.04
C LEU A 33 11.89 6.58 -19.81
N GLY A 34 12.67 6.54 -18.73
CA GLY A 34 13.69 7.55 -18.44
C GLY A 34 14.79 7.61 -19.51
N LEU A 35 15.23 6.46 -20.02
CA LEU A 35 16.18 6.40 -21.15
C LEU A 35 15.57 6.98 -22.43
N PHE A 36 14.32 6.63 -22.75
CA PHE A 36 13.63 7.16 -23.92
C PHE A 36 13.50 8.69 -23.86
N CYS A 37 13.05 9.22 -22.72
CA CYS A 37 12.97 10.67 -22.52
C CYS A 37 14.34 11.35 -22.62
N LEU A 38 15.42 10.70 -22.12
CA LEU A 38 16.76 11.26 -22.21
C LEU A 38 17.26 11.32 -23.65
N VAL A 39 16.99 10.29 -24.46
CA VAL A 39 17.32 10.28 -25.89
C VAL A 39 16.62 11.42 -26.61
N VAL A 40 15.32 11.61 -26.38
CA VAL A 40 14.55 12.73 -26.97
C VAL A 40 15.15 14.08 -26.57
N ALA A 41 15.54 14.25 -25.31
CA ALA A 41 16.17 15.48 -24.84
C ALA A 41 17.52 15.74 -25.55
N ILE A 42 18.34 14.71 -25.71
CA ILE A 42 19.63 14.79 -26.42
C ILE A 42 19.42 15.13 -27.90
N ASP A 43 18.46 14.49 -28.56
CA ASP A 43 18.15 14.74 -29.97
C ASP A 43 17.66 16.18 -30.20
N CYS A 44 16.84 16.72 -29.31
CA CYS A 44 16.40 18.12 -29.38
C CYS A 44 17.56 19.11 -29.21
N VAL A 45 18.52 18.83 -28.33
CA VAL A 45 19.74 19.65 -28.18
C VAL A 45 20.63 19.52 -29.41
N TRP A 46 20.81 18.31 -29.94
CA TRP A 46 21.63 18.04 -31.11
C TRP A 46 21.09 18.72 -32.39
N LEU A 47 19.78 18.67 -32.61
CA LEU A 47 19.08 19.41 -33.67
C LEU A 47 19.25 20.93 -33.53
N GLY A 48 19.24 21.44 -32.30
CA GLY A 48 19.52 22.85 -32.01
C GLY A 48 20.97 23.26 -32.30
N ILE A 49 21.92 22.33 -32.20
CA ILE A 49 23.35 22.56 -32.53
C ILE A 49 23.55 22.52 -34.05
N TRP A 50 22.94 21.57 -34.75
CA TRP A 50 23.04 21.46 -36.22
C TRP A 50 22.39 22.64 -36.95
N THR A 51 21.30 23.18 -36.43
CA THR A 51 20.63 24.38 -36.99
C THR A 51 21.45 25.67 -36.81
N ARG A 52 22.55 25.67 -36.03
CA ARG A 52 23.51 26.80 -36.00
C ARG A 52 24.42 26.88 -37.23
N PHE A 53 24.42 25.88 -38.11
CA PHE A 53 25.20 25.86 -39.35
C PHE A 53 24.41 26.28 -40.60
N GLY A 54 23.14 26.66 -40.45
CA GLY A 54 22.28 27.25 -41.49
C GLY A 54 21.40 28.36 -40.92
N ASP A 55 20.76 29.18 -41.76
CA ASP A 55 19.96 30.35 -41.35
C ASP A 55 19.03 30.05 -40.16
N VAL A 56 19.30 30.72 -39.04
CA VAL A 56 18.77 30.35 -37.73
C VAL A 56 17.35 30.85 -37.55
N ASN A 57 16.38 29.93 -37.53
CA ASN A 57 15.02 30.22 -37.06
C ASN A 57 15.00 30.17 -35.52
N VAL A 58 15.22 31.32 -34.88
CA VAL A 58 15.31 31.50 -33.40
C VAL A 58 14.13 30.84 -32.67
N THR A 59 12.94 30.89 -33.26
CA THR A 59 11.74 30.26 -32.72
C THR A 59 11.88 28.73 -32.60
N GLY A 60 12.51 28.07 -33.59
CA GLY A 60 12.76 26.63 -33.55
C GLY A 60 13.79 26.22 -32.50
N ALA A 61 14.80 27.07 -32.24
CA ALA A 61 15.78 26.85 -31.18
C ALA A 61 15.14 26.97 -29.77
N ILE A 62 14.22 27.92 -29.59
CA ILE A 62 13.49 28.08 -28.32
C ILE A 62 12.57 26.87 -28.08
N VAL A 63 11.80 26.45 -29.09
CA VAL A 63 10.86 25.31 -28.96
C VAL A 63 11.62 24.01 -28.66
N SER A 64 12.71 23.73 -29.38
CA SER A 64 13.54 22.54 -29.12
C SER A 64 14.19 22.56 -27.72
N GLY A 65 14.62 23.74 -27.25
CA GLY A 65 15.15 23.91 -25.89
C GLY A 65 14.10 23.62 -24.79
N VAL A 66 12.87 24.11 -24.96
CA VAL A 66 11.77 23.83 -24.01
C VAL A 66 11.42 22.34 -23.99
N ILE A 67 11.33 21.71 -25.16
CA ILE A 67 11.07 20.26 -25.27
C ILE A 67 12.19 19.47 -24.59
N ALA A 68 13.45 19.80 -24.86
CA ALA A 68 14.60 19.14 -24.22
C ALA A 68 14.55 19.24 -22.69
N LEU A 69 14.17 20.41 -22.16
CA LEU A 69 14.07 20.63 -20.72
C LEU A 69 12.95 19.79 -20.08
N VAL A 70 11.78 19.70 -20.73
CA VAL A 70 10.66 18.87 -20.25
C VAL A 70 11.05 17.39 -20.24
N PHE A 71 11.63 16.89 -21.33
CA PHE A 71 12.02 15.48 -21.43
C PHE A 71 13.20 15.13 -20.51
N PHE A 72 14.14 16.05 -20.30
CA PHE A 72 15.19 15.89 -19.31
C PHE A 72 14.61 15.81 -17.89
N TRP A 73 13.67 16.69 -17.54
CA TRP A 73 13.00 16.68 -16.24
C TRP A 73 12.22 15.38 -16.01
N LEU A 74 11.48 14.89 -17.01
CA LEU A 74 10.79 13.60 -16.94
C LEU A 74 11.76 12.43 -16.74
N SER A 75 12.91 12.47 -17.41
CA SER A 75 13.97 11.48 -17.23
C SER A 75 14.53 11.50 -15.81
N TRP A 76 14.85 12.70 -15.33
CA TRP A 76 15.35 12.91 -13.97
C TRP A 76 14.37 12.41 -12.91
N ASP A 77 13.09 12.76 -13.05
CA ASP A 77 12.02 12.29 -12.16
C ASP A 77 11.95 10.75 -12.16
N ALA A 78 11.88 10.13 -13.35
CA ALA A 78 11.83 8.67 -13.49
C ALA A 78 13.04 7.96 -12.84
N PHE A 79 14.26 8.48 -13.05
CA PHE A 79 15.47 7.93 -12.42
C PHE A 79 15.52 8.18 -10.91
N SER A 80 15.07 9.34 -10.44
CA SER A 80 15.04 9.66 -9.02
C SER A 80 14.08 8.75 -8.26
N GLN A 81 12.89 8.47 -8.83
CA GLN A 81 11.92 7.53 -8.29
C GLN A 81 12.45 6.10 -8.34
N TYR A 82 13.15 5.70 -9.41
CA TYR A 82 13.81 4.40 -9.47
C TYR A 82 14.89 4.24 -8.37
N ALA A 83 15.73 5.25 -8.19
CA ALA A 83 16.79 5.24 -7.18
C ALA A 83 16.24 5.19 -5.76
N GLN A 84 15.10 5.86 -5.51
CA GLN A 84 14.36 5.79 -4.25
C GLN A 84 13.78 4.39 -4.03
N ALA A 85 13.03 3.88 -5.01
CA ALA A 85 12.40 2.56 -4.99
C ALA A 85 13.39 1.41 -4.77
N ARG A 86 14.62 1.49 -5.31
CA ARG A 86 15.65 0.45 -5.14
C ARG A 86 16.20 0.37 -3.70
N ARG A 87 16.11 1.44 -2.93
CA ARG A 87 16.56 1.50 -1.54
C ARG A 87 15.49 1.04 -0.55
N GLN A 88 14.23 1.02 -1.00
CA GLN A 88 13.10 0.60 -0.19
C GLN A 88 13.06 -0.92 -0.07
N ARG A 89 12.92 -1.41 1.16
CA ARG A 89 12.81 -2.84 1.47
C ARG A 89 11.84 -3.05 2.62
N VAL A 90 11.07 -4.12 2.55
CA VAL A 90 10.23 -4.56 3.66
C VAL A 90 10.74 -5.93 4.08
N THR A 91 11.22 -6.04 5.32
CA THR A 91 11.71 -7.29 5.90
C THR A 91 10.68 -7.75 6.91
N CYS A 92 10.18 -8.97 6.74
CA CYS A 92 9.28 -9.60 7.68
C CYS A 92 10.09 -10.39 8.71
N HIS A 93 9.77 -10.19 9.97
CA HIS A 93 10.34 -10.89 11.10
C HIS A 93 9.22 -11.62 11.87
N GLU A 94 9.59 -12.52 12.77
CA GLU A 94 8.64 -13.33 13.56
C GLU A 94 7.65 -12.48 14.36
N HIS A 95 8.10 -11.34 14.90
CA HIS A 95 7.31 -10.48 15.77
C HIS A 95 6.97 -9.12 15.17
N GLY A 96 7.28 -8.90 13.89
CA GLY A 96 6.93 -7.64 13.23
C GLY A 96 7.55 -7.45 11.86
N VAL A 97 7.53 -6.20 11.41
CA VAL A 97 7.97 -5.80 10.08
C VAL A 97 8.95 -4.66 10.21
N ARG A 98 10.08 -4.75 9.51
CA ARG A 98 11.01 -3.64 9.32
C ARG A 98 10.86 -3.07 7.92
N ILE A 99 10.49 -1.80 7.85
CA ILE A 99 10.33 -1.03 6.62
C ILE A 99 11.52 -0.10 6.51
N ARG A 100 12.41 -0.40 5.58
CA ARG A 100 13.54 0.44 5.24
C ARG A 100 13.12 1.40 4.14
N ASP A 101 13.13 2.69 4.44
CA ASP A 101 12.97 3.76 3.46
C ASP A 101 14.29 4.53 3.26
N LYS A 102 14.35 5.44 2.29
CA LYS A 102 15.55 6.23 1.94
C LYS A 102 16.18 6.96 3.14
N HIS A 103 15.36 7.34 4.12
CA HIS A 103 15.76 8.24 5.20
C HIS A 103 15.85 7.55 6.57
N ARG A 104 15.17 6.42 6.77
CA ARG A 104 15.06 5.75 8.07
C ARG A 104 14.51 4.33 7.94
N ASP A 105 14.87 3.49 8.89
CA ASP A 105 14.25 2.19 9.13
C ASP A 105 13.11 2.39 10.14
N HIS A 106 11.97 1.77 9.87
CA HIS A 106 10.78 1.77 10.70
C HIS A 106 10.44 0.35 11.13
N ASP A 107 10.37 0.12 12.42
CA ASP A 107 10.01 -1.18 12.98
C ASP A 107 8.58 -1.12 13.49
N VAL A 108 7.73 -2.01 12.96
CA VAL A 108 6.34 -2.17 13.37
C VAL A 108 6.21 -3.54 14.00
N ARG A 109 5.98 -3.62 15.31
CA ARG A 109 5.74 -4.89 15.99
C ARG A 109 4.30 -5.32 15.73
N PHE A 110 4.06 -6.61 15.53
CA PHE A 110 2.70 -7.12 15.35
C PHE A 110 1.81 -6.84 16.56
N ASP A 111 2.43 -6.74 17.74
CA ASP A 111 1.73 -6.32 18.94
C ASP A 111 1.20 -4.89 18.88
N ASP A 112 1.85 -4.00 18.16
CA ASP A 112 1.44 -2.59 18.14
C ASP A 112 0.46 -2.31 17.00
N VAL A 113 0.16 -3.31 16.16
CA VAL A 113 -0.76 -3.16 15.03
C VAL A 113 -2.21 -3.11 15.52
N THR A 114 -2.88 -2.00 15.22
CA THR A 114 -4.29 -1.80 15.56
C THR A 114 -5.20 -2.06 14.38
N SER A 115 -4.75 -1.76 13.16
CA SER A 115 -5.51 -2.07 11.95
C SER A 115 -4.60 -2.28 10.75
N VAL A 116 -5.08 -3.11 9.84
CA VAL A 116 -4.43 -3.40 8.56
C VAL A 116 -5.43 -3.16 7.45
N GLY A 117 -5.05 -2.34 6.48
CA GLY A 117 -5.90 -2.03 5.34
C GLY A 117 -5.11 -1.87 4.05
N GLY A 118 -5.83 -1.87 2.94
CA GLY A 118 -5.27 -1.88 1.60
C GLY A 118 -6.15 -2.69 0.66
N MET A 119 -5.99 -2.51 -0.65
CA MET A 119 -6.72 -3.31 -1.63
C MET A 119 -6.29 -4.78 -1.51
N LEU A 120 -7.21 -5.63 -1.04
CA LEU A 120 -7.15 -7.08 -1.23
C LEU A 120 -7.38 -7.36 -2.72
N TRP A 121 -6.33 -7.24 -3.52
CA TRP A 121 -6.42 -7.66 -4.91
C TRP A 121 -6.26 -9.18 -4.97
N GLU A 122 -7.37 -9.89 -5.17
CA GLU A 122 -7.30 -11.25 -5.68
C GLU A 122 -6.76 -11.22 -7.12
N PRO A 123 -5.82 -12.10 -7.48
CA PRO A 123 -5.28 -12.21 -8.83
C PRO A 123 -6.26 -12.91 -9.76
N THR A 124 -7.47 -12.38 -9.91
CA THR A 124 -8.32 -12.73 -11.06
C THR A 124 -7.79 -11.93 -12.24
N GLY A 125 -6.95 -12.59 -13.03
CA GLY A 125 -6.01 -12.02 -13.99
C GLY A 125 -6.60 -10.96 -14.93
N GLU A 126 -5.85 -9.87 -15.05
CA GLU A 126 -5.40 -9.27 -16.32
C GLU A 126 -4.73 -7.91 -16.09
N LYS A 127 -4.94 -7.27 -14.92
CA LYS A 127 -4.17 -6.09 -14.55
C LYS A 127 -4.19 -5.85 -13.04
N ALA A 128 -3.02 -5.87 -12.41
CA ALA A 128 -2.88 -5.31 -11.07
C ALA A 128 -3.26 -3.82 -11.13
N PRO A 129 -4.07 -3.29 -10.19
CA PRO A 129 -4.36 -1.86 -10.14
C PRO A 129 -3.05 -1.06 -10.01
N ALA A 130 -3.02 0.11 -10.64
CA ALA A 130 -1.89 1.03 -10.52
C ALA A 130 -1.86 1.62 -9.11
N GLY A 131 -1.16 0.94 -8.19
CA GLY A 131 -0.97 1.37 -6.81
C GLY A 131 -1.73 0.50 -5.82
N THR A 132 -1.09 -0.57 -5.35
CA THR A 132 -1.49 -1.22 -4.10
C THR A 132 -0.84 -0.45 -2.96
N VAL A 133 -1.64 0.26 -2.17
CA VAL A 133 -1.19 0.96 -0.98
C VAL A 133 -1.67 0.15 0.22
N LEU A 134 -0.92 -0.92 0.53
CA LEU A 134 -1.10 -1.63 1.81
C LEU A 134 -0.57 -0.72 2.92
N TRP A 135 -1.32 -0.59 3.99
CA TRP A 135 -0.96 0.25 5.13
C TRP A 135 -1.24 -0.48 6.45
N ILE A 136 -0.48 -0.09 7.46
CA ILE A 136 -0.57 -0.62 8.81
C ILE A 136 -0.70 0.60 9.74
N ASP A 137 -1.77 0.64 10.54
CA ASP A 137 -1.90 1.65 11.59
C ASP A 137 -1.43 1.04 12.92
N ASP A 138 -0.67 1.80 13.70
CA ASP A 138 -0.15 1.37 15.00
C ASP A 138 -1.04 1.83 16.17
N ALA A 139 -0.61 1.55 17.40
CA ALA A 139 -1.30 1.93 18.64
C ALA A 139 -1.34 3.45 18.87
N GLU A 140 -0.42 4.21 18.27
CA GLU A 140 -0.37 5.67 18.32
C GLU A 140 -1.30 6.31 17.25
N GLY A 141 -1.89 5.48 16.38
CA GLY A 141 -2.70 5.92 15.26
C GLY A 141 -1.88 6.43 14.08
N ALA A 142 -0.57 6.17 14.07
CA ALA A 142 0.29 6.53 12.95
C ALA A 142 0.11 5.54 11.82
N ARG A 143 -0.25 6.06 10.64
CA ARG A 143 -0.40 5.26 9.43
C ARG A 143 0.95 5.07 8.75
N THR A 144 1.38 3.82 8.70
CA THR A 144 2.56 3.43 7.92
C THR A 144 2.13 2.85 6.59
N VAL A 145 2.32 3.65 5.53
CA VAL A 145 2.10 3.22 4.15
C VAL A 145 3.30 2.40 3.67
N LEU A 146 3.04 1.19 3.17
CA LEU A 146 4.12 0.34 2.68
C LEU A 146 4.62 0.81 1.31
N PRO A 147 5.94 0.68 1.06
CA PRO A 147 6.54 0.99 -0.24
C PRO A 147 5.85 0.26 -1.38
N SER A 148 5.51 0.95 -2.46
CA SER A 148 4.87 0.36 -3.65
C SER A 148 5.77 0.53 -4.87
N PRO A 149 5.91 -0.49 -5.76
CA PRO A 149 5.29 -1.82 -5.70
C PRO A 149 6.07 -2.84 -4.85
N LEU A 150 5.43 -3.59 -3.94
CA LEU A 150 6.07 -4.79 -3.35
C LEU A 150 6.10 -5.95 -4.36
N SER A 151 7.06 -6.88 -4.23
CA SER A 151 7.14 -8.07 -5.09
C SER A 151 5.93 -9.00 -4.95
N ASN A 152 5.31 -9.06 -3.77
CA ASN A 152 4.09 -9.81 -3.51
C ASN A 152 3.23 -9.14 -2.40
N PRO A 153 2.56 -8.00 -2.70
CA PRO A 153 1.87 -7.20 -1.69
C PRO A 153 0.69 -7.94 -1.05
N HIS A 154 0.04 -8.83 -1.80
CA HIS A 154 -1.11 -9.60 -1.32
C HIS A 154 -0.69 -10.64 -0.28
N GLU A 155 0.28 -11.50 -0.61
CA GLU A 155 0.78 -12.52 0.32
C GLU A 155 1.31 -11.88 1.61
N PHE A 156 2.03 -10.77 1.47
CA PHE A 156 2.52 -10.00 2.61
C PHE A 156 1.37 -9.42 3.45
N GLY A 157 0.37 -8.79 2.82
CA GLY A 157 -0.80 -8.24 3.52
C GLY A 157 -1.57 -9.31 4.27
N GLU A 158 -1.84 -10.45 3.63
CA GLU A 158 -2.48 -11.61 4.26
C GLU A 158 -1.67 -12.17 5.43
N TYR A 159 -0.34 -12.23 5.30
CA TYR A 159 0.53 -12.65 6.39
C TYR A 159 0.38 -11.72 7.61
N VAL A 160 0.51 -10.41 7.43
CA VAL A 160 0.36 -9.43 8.53
C VAL A 160 -1.05 -9.49 9.13
N ARG A 161 -2.10 -9.62 8.31
CA ARG A 161 -3.48 -9.78 8.79
C ARG A 161 -3.64 -11.01 9.67
N ARG A 162 -3.13 -12.18 9.23
CA ARG A 162 -3.20 -13.43 9.99
C ARG A 162 -2.46 -13.32 11.33
N MET A 163 -1.25 -12.79 11.32
CA MET A 163 -0.42 -12.66 12.54
C MET A 163 -1.04 -11.72 13.58
N THR A 164 -1.84 -10.74 13.14
CA THR A 164 -2.45 -9.72 14.02
C THR A 164 -3.93 -9.95 14.30
N PHE A 165 -4.55 -10.97 13.67
CA PHE A 165 -6.01 -11.19 13.68
C PHE A 165 -6.58 -11.34 15.09
N ASP A 166 -6.05 -12.27 15.89
CA ASP A 166 -6.61 -12.54 17.21
C ASP A 166 -6.53 -11.32 18.12
N LYS A 167 -5.43 -10.58 18.05
CA LYS A 167 -5.26 -9.36 18.83
C LYS A 167 -6.25 -8.27 18.43
N ARG A 168 -6.37 -7.98 17.12
CA ARG A 168 -7.33 -7.00 16.59
C ARG A 168 -8.76 -7.40 16.93
N ARG A 169 -9.10 -8.69 16.80
CA ARG A 169 -10.40 -9.25 17.17
C ARG A 169 -10.70 -9.10 18.65
N LEU A 170 -9.78 -9.48 19.54
CA LEU A 170 -9.97 -9.35 20.99
C LEU A 170 -10.12 -7.88 21.41
N ALA A 171 -9.35 -6.97 20.82
CA ALA A 171 -9.47 -5.54 21.09
C ALA A 171 -10.85 -4.99 20.66
N ALA A 172 -11.33 -5.38 19.47
CA ALA A 172 -12.66 -5.02 18.99
C ALA A 172 -13.78 -5.63 19.86
N GLN A 173 -13.66 -6.89 20.27
CA GLN A 173 -14.60 -7.54 21.18
C GLN A 173 -14.67 -6.80 22.52
N ALA A 174 -13.53 -6.44 23.10
CA ALA A 174 -13.48 -5.72 24.37
C ALA A 174 -14.17 -4.36 24.28
N ARG A 175 -13.97 -3.61 23.18
CA ARG A 175 -14.67 -2.33 22.95
C ARG A 175 -16.18 -2.53 22.86
N ILE A 176 -16.64 -3.50 22.07
CA ILE A 176 -18.06 -3.81 21.92
C ILE A 176 -18.68 -4.25 23.26
N ALA A 177 -17.96 -5.07 24.04
CA ALA A 177 -18.40 -5.51 25.36
C ALA A 177 -18.51 -4.36 26.37
N ASN A 178 -17.67 -3.32 26.23
CA ASN A 178 -17.73 -2.10 27.03
C ASN A 178 -18.85 -1.14 26.60
N GLY A 179 -19.62 -1.47 25.54
CA GLY A 179 -20.69 -0.63 25.01
C GLY A 179 -20.24 0.37 23.95
N ASP A 180 -18.97 0.36 23.57
CA ASP A 180 -18.44 1.20 22.50
C ASP A 180 -18.70 0.61 21.11
N GLU A 181 -18.66 1.46 20.08
CA GLU A 181 -18.69 1.03 18.68
C GLU A 181 -17.27 0.88 18.15
N THR A 182 -16.98 -0.25 17.47
CA THR A 182 -15.72 -0.44 16.76
C THR A 182 -15.87 0.01 15.30
N ARG A 183 -15.08 0.99 14.89
CA ARG A 183 -15.11 1.54 13.52
C ARG A 183 -14.16 0.78 12.59
N PHE A 184 -14.70 0.33 11.47
CA PHE A 184 -14.04 -0.32 10.35
C PHE A 184 -14.21 0.53 9.08
N GLY A 185 -13.75 1.78 9.14
CA GLY A 185 -13.88 2.74 8.03
C GLY A 185 -15.33 3.12 7.74
N ALA A 186 -15.83 2.73 6.56
CA ALA A 186 -17.21 2.98 6.13
C ALA A 186 -18.27 2.19 6.96
N CYS A 187 -17.82 1.19 7.71
CA CYS A 187 -18.66 0.38 8.59
C CYS A 187 -18.27 0.62 10.05
N ALA A 188 -19.23 0.47 10.95
CA ALA A 188 -18.96 0.49 12.37
C ALA A 188 -19.91 -0.47 13.09
N LEU A 189 -19.37 -1.24 14.03
CA LEU A 189 -20.05 -2.36 14.67
C LEU A 189 -20.13 -2.11 16.17
N GLY A 190 -21.37 -2.04 16.67
CA GLY A 190 -21.67 -2.04 18.10
C GLY A 190 -22.26 -3.37 18.56
N ALA A 191 -22.65 -3.45 19.83
CA ALA A 191 -23.21 -4.68 20.39
C ALA A 191 -24.52 -5.11 19.71
N LEU A 192 -25.39 -4.15 19.39
CA LEU A 192 -26.74 -4.40 18.85
C LEU A 192 -26.95 -3.89 17.43
N VAL A 193 -26.06 -3.03 16.93
CA VAL A 193 -26.25 -2.33 15.66
C VAL A 193 -25.00 -2.43 14.79
N LEU A 194 -25.24 -2.42 13.48
CA LEU A 194 -24.23 -2.24 12.44
C LEU A 194 -24.54 -0.95 11.70
N THR A 195 -23.60 -0.02 11.72
CA THR A 195 -23.65 1.21 10.95
C THR A 195 -22.91 1.02 9.63
N VAL A 196 -23.53 1.38 8.51
CA VAL A 196 -22.95 1.29 7.16
C VAL A 196 -23.17 2.61 6.44
N ASN A 197 -22.10 3.33 6.11
CA ASN A 197 -22.17 4.66 5.46
C ASN A 197 -23.12 5.64 6.20
N GLY A 198 -23.18 5.57 7.53
CA GLY A 198 -24.04 6.40 8.36
C GLY A 198 -25.48 5.90 8.53
N GLU A 199 -25.88 4.83 7.83
CA GLU A 199 -27.17 4.16 8.05
C GLU A 199 -27.02 3.10 9.15
N VAL A 200 -27.94 3.09 10.11
CA VAL A 200 -27.90 2.17 11.26
C VAL A 200 -28.87 1.02 11.05
N PHE A 201 -28.39 -0.20 11.16
CA PHE A 201 -29.17 -1.43 11.06
C PHE A 201 -29.08 -2.21 12.36
N SER A 202 -30.20 -2.73 12.86
CA SER A 202 -30.15 -3.67 13.98
C SER A 202 -29.52 -4.98 13.52
N ARG A 203 -28.66 -5.61 14.33
CA ARG A 203 -28.01 -6.88 13.97
C ARG A 203 -29.05 -7.97 13.65
N GLY A 204 -30.18 -7.99 14.35
CA GLY A 204 -31.27 -8.94 14.10
C GLY A 204 -32.05 -8.70 12.80
N GLU A 205 -31.90 -7.53 12.18
CA GLU A 205 -32.50 -7.20 10.89
C GLU A 205 -31.61 -7.62 9.71
N ILE A 206 -30.34 -7.99 9.94
CA ILE A 206 -29.43 -8.42 8.88
C ILE A 206 -29.79 -9.86 8.49
N GLU A 207 -30.33 -10.06 7.29
CA GLU A 207 -30.65 -11.41 6.78
C GLU A 207 -29.42 -12.13 6.28
N LYS A 208 -28.56 -11.39 5.57
CA LYS A 208 -27.44 -11.97 4.86
C LYS A 208 -26.30 -10.97 4.72
N VAL A 209 -25.09 -11.48 4.93
CA VAL A 209 -23.84 -10.81 4.59
C VAL A 209 -23.16 -11.68 3.53
N ASN A 210 -22.85 -11.12 2.37
CA ASN A 210 -22.07 -11.80 1.33
C ASN A 210 -20.78 -11.03 1.10
N LEU A 211 -19.66 -11.73 1.11
CA LEU A 211 -18.39 -11.18 0.71
C LEU A 211 -18.10 -11.56 -0.75
N SER A 212 -17.74 -10.55 -1.54
CA SER A 212 -17.09 -10.68 -2.84
C SER A 212 -15.69 -10.07 -2.72
N SER A 213 -14.78 -10.43 -3.63
CA SER A 213 -13.43 -9.86 -3.69
C SER A 213 -13.41 -8.32 -3.68
N ARG A 214 -14.45 -7.67 -4.20
CA ARG A 214 -14.55 -6.20 -4.29
C ARG A 214 -15.57 -5.57 -3.36
N TRP A 215 -16.54 -6.32 -2.87
CA TRP A 215 -17.70 -5.76 -2.19
C TRP A 215 -18.10 -6.59 -0.98
N LEU A 216 -18.41 -5.89 0.11
CA LEU A 216 -19.23 -6.43 1.17
C LEU A 216 -20.69 -6.07 0.90
N ALA A 217 -21.52 -7.08 0.70
CA ALA A 217 -22.95 -6.95 0.49
C ALA A 217 -23.71 -7.27 1.77
N ILE A 218 -24.38 -6.28 2.35
CA ILE A 218 -25.20 -6.41 3.56
C ILE A 218 -26.67 -6.29 3.12
N LYS A 219 -27.47 -7.31 3.39
CA LYS A 219 -28.89 -7.34 3.07
C LYS A 219 -29.73 -7.31 4.37
N PRO A 220 -30.31 -6.16 4.74
CA PRO A 220 -31.29 -6.09 5.82
C PRO A 220 -32.67 -6.58 5.35
N ARG A 221 -33.51 -7.07 6.27
CA ARG A 221 -34.87 -7.61 6.00
C ARG A 221 -35.78 -6.62 5.28
N SER A 222 -35.77 -5.38 5.73
CA SER A 222 -36.74 -4.36 5.29
C SER A 222 -36.13 -3.27 4.41
N HIS A 223 -34.85 -3.41 4.03
CA HIS A 223 -34.12 -2.37 3.31
C HIS A 223 -33.47 -2.92 2.04
N ALA A 224 -33.17 -2.03 1.11
CA ALA A 224 -32.37 -2.36 -0.05
C ALA A 224 -30.98 -2.85 0.39
N GLN A 225 -30.42 -3.79 -0.37
CA GLN A 225 -29.06 -4.26 -0.19
C GLN A 225 -28.07 -3.10 -0.21
N ARG A 226 -27.16 -3.08 0.75
CA ARG A 226 -26.05 -2.13 0.82
C ARG A 226 -24.77 -2.82 0.37
N MET A 227 -24.00 -2.12 -0.44
CA MET A 227 -22.71 -2.59 -0.94
C MET A 227 -21.64 -1.59 -0.54
N VAL A 228 -20.58 -2.09 0.08
CA VAL A 228 -19.43 -1.28 0.49
C VAL A 228 -18.17 -1.88 -0.14
N PRO A 229 -17.32 -1.07 -0.79
CA PRO A 229 -16.04 -1.56 -1.30
C PRO A 229 -15.18 -2.13 -0.16
N THR A 230 -14.58 -3.29 -0.37
CA THR A 230 -13.72 -3.94 0.64
C THR A 230 -12.51 -3.08 1.03
N GLU A 231 -12.02 -2.25 0.11
CA GLU A 231 -10.95 -1.27 0.34
C GLU A 231 -11.31 -0.16 1.35
N GLN A 232 -12.60 0.09 1.57
CA GLN A 232 -13.09 1.10 2.52
C GLN A 232 -13.35 0.53 3.92
N ILE A 233 -13.10 -0.77 4.11
CA ILE A 233 -13.33 -1.50 5.35
C ILE A 233 -11.98 -2.06 5.84
N PRO A 234 -11.19 -1.29 6.60
CA PRO A 234 -10.05 -1.85 7.31
C PRO A 234 -10.49 -2.96 8.25
N ASP A 235 -9.63 -3.95 8.45
CA ASP A 235 -9.91 -5.13 9.29
C ASP A 235 -11.22 -5.85 8.95
N LEU A 236 -11.59 -5.91 7.66
CA LEU A 236 -12.78 -6.61 7.17
C LEU A 236 -12.89 -8.06 7.71
N ASP A 237 -11.75 -8.75 7.87
CA ASP A 237 -11.65 -10.09 8.46
C ASP A 237 -12.15 -10.12 9.91
N VAL A 238 -11.77 -9.13 10.70
CA VAL A 238 -12.22 -8.99 12.09
C VAL A 238 -13.70 -8.65 12.13
N MET A 239 -14.16 -7.69 11.32
CA MET A 239 -15.57 -7.33 11.28
C MET A 239 -16.47 -8.51 10.92
N LEU A 240 -16.09 -9.31 9.92
CA LEU A 240 -16.83 -10.52 9.53
C LEU A 240 -16.87 -11.54 10.67
N ALA A 241 -15.74 -11.81 11.31
CA ALA A 241 -15.68 -12.75 12.44
C ALA A 241 -16.56 -12.32 13.63
N LEU A 242 -16.72 -11.01 13.85
CA LEU A 242 -17.59 -10.46 14.90
C LEU A 242 -19.07 -10.45 14.51
N LEU A 243 -19.38 -10.42 13.22
CA LEU A 243 -20.76 -10.51 12.75
C LEU A 243 -21.31 -11.94 12.86
N GLU A 244 -20.44 -12.95 12.75
CA GLU A 244 -20.78 -14.38 12.89
C GLU A 244 -21.02 -14.83 14.34
N THR A 245 -20.54 -14.07 15.33
CA THR A 245 -20.75 -14.31 16.77
C THR A 245 -22.00 -13.62 17.31
#